data_AF-A0A0B8PIN9-F1
#
_entry.id   AF-A0A0B8PIN9-F1
#
_cell.length_a   1.000
_cell.length_b   1.000
_cell.length_c   1.000
_cell.angle_alpha   90.00
_cell.angle_beta   90.00
_cell.angle_gamma   90.00
#
_symmetry.space_group_name_H-M   'P 1'
#
loop_
_entity.id
_entity.type
_entity.pdbx_description
1 polymer ?
#
loop_
_entity_poly.entity_id
_entity_poly.type
_entity_poly.pdbx_seq_one_letter_code
_entity_poly.pdbx_strand_id
1 'polypeptide(L)'
;MAKPLAEREYHVDFAGLMRLYETNYAKLNALLPVNHDEGDTRTYQVQSQVYQINVIEVTRYTTLVDVFQCDQVPIFPLPHMTVRLYHDAKVAEVCAK
;
A
#
# COMPACT_ATOMS: atom_id res chain seq x y z
N MET A 1 41.17 -10.86 -15.30
CA MET A 1 40.20 -11.96 -15.14
C MET A 1 39.21 -11.53 -14.05
N ALA A 2 37.93 -11.35 -14.39
CA ALA A 2 36.91 -10.88 -13.46
C ALA A 2 36.44 -12.05 -12.57
N LYS A 3 36.42 -11.82 -11.25
CA LYS A 3 35.97 -12.78 -10.25
C LYS A 3 34.45 -12.96 -10.38
N PRO A 4 33.91 -14.19 -10.51
CA PRO A 4 32.47 -14.38 -10.54
C PRO A 4 31.87 -13.90 -9.21
N LEU A 5 30.83 -13.07 -9.30
CA LEU A 5 30.01 -12.69 -8.16
C LEU A 5 29.36 -13.97 -7.63
N ALA A 6 29.73 -14.38 -6.42
CA ALA A 6 29.15 -15.56 -5.78
C ALA A 6 27.62 -15.42 -5.81
N GLU A 7 26.97 -16.41 -6.42
CA GLU A 7 25.51 -16.52 -6.48
C GLU A 7 25.01 -16.67 -5.04
N ARG A 8 24.58 -15.55 -4.45
CA ARG A 8 23.99 -15.57 -3.11
C ARG A 8 22.66 -16.30 -3.23
N GLU A 9 22.53 -17.44 -2.54
CA GLU A 9 21.24 -18.12 -2.38
C GLU A 9 20.22 -17.10 -1.88
N TYR A 10 19.10 -16.99 -2.60
CA TYR A 10 18.04 -16.07 -2.26
C TYR A 10 17.36 -16.55 -0.98
N HIS A 11 17.67 -15.89 0.14
CA HIS A 11 17.01 -16.10 1.42
C HIS A 11 16.00 -14.98 1.66
N VAL A 12 14.73 -15.35 1.78
CA VAL A 12 13.67 -14.42 2.18
C VAL A 12 13.77 -14.17 3.68
N ASP A 13 14.00 -12.91 4.06
CA ASP A 13 13.84 -12.48 5.45
C ASP A 13 12.35 -12.33 5.75
N PHE A 14 11.73 -13.42 6.19
CA PHE A 14 10.32 -13.45 6.55
C PHE A 14 10.00 -12.47 7.68
N ALA A 15 10.89 -12.33 8.67
CA ALA A 15 10.67 -11.41 9.78
C ALA A 15 10.66 -9.95 9.31
N GLY A 16 11.59 -9.59 8.41
CA GLY A 16 11.63 -8.29 7.76
C GLY A 16 10.37 -8.01 6.92
N LEU A 17 9.89 -9.02 6.20
CA LEU A 17 8.68 -8.93 5.38
C LEU A 17 7.41 -8.73 6.22
N MET A 18 7.25 -9.50 7.30
CA MET A 18 6.16 -9.30 8.27
C MET A 18 6.24 -7.90 8.91
N ARG A 19 7.48 -7.48 9.25
CA ARG A 19 7.93 -6.10 9.52
C ARG A 19 7.19 -5.05 8.69
N LEU A 20 7.35 -5.22 7.39
CA LEU A 20 6.87 -4.31 6.39
C LEU A 20 5.33 -4.28 6.35
N TYR A 21 4.69 -5.44 6.40
CA TYR A 21 3.23 -5.53 6.35
C TYR A 21 2.54 -4.90 7.56
N GLU A 22 3.07 -5.09 8.77
CA GLU A 22 2.56 -4.43 9.98
C GLU A 22 2.74 -2.90 9.91
N THR A 23 3.90 -2.45 9.44
CA THR A 23 4.21 -1.03 9.30
C THR A 23 3.29 -0.36 8.29
N ASN A 24 3.03 -1.03 7.15
CA ASN A 24 2.15 -0.53 6.11
C ASN A 24 0.71 -0.42 6.61
N TYR A 25 0.24 -1.42 7.37
CA TYR A 25 -1.07 -1.37 8.02
C TYR A 25 -1.20 -0.17 8.93
N ALA A 26 -0.27 0.02 9.87
CA ALA A 26 -0.33 1.12 10.82
C ALA A 26 -0.36 2.49 10.12
N LYS A 27 0.46 2.66 9.08
CA LYS A 27 0.52 3.90 8.30
C LYS A 27 -0.77 4.15 7.51
N LEU A 28 -1.28 3.16 6.77
CA LEU A 28 -2.50 3.33 5.99
C LEU A 28 -3.72 3.51 6.88
N ASN A 29 -3.85 2.72 7.94
CA ASN A 29 -4.95 2.84 8.89
C ASN A 29 -4.96 4.21 9.61
N ALA A 30 -3.80 4.83 9.82
CA ALA A 30 -3.71 6.18 10.37
C ALA A 30 -4.10 7.28 9.37
N LEU A 31 -4.01 7.01 8.06
CA LEU A 31 -4.47 7.94 7.03
C LEU A 31 -5.99 7.88 6.88
N LEU A 32 -6.58 6.68 6.95
CA LEU A 32 -8.03 6.49 6.83
C LEU A 32 -8.81 7.17 7.97
N PRO A 33 -10.03 7.67 7.71
CA PRO A 33 -10.89 8.16 8.78
C PRO A 33 -11.34 7.02 9.70
N VAL A 34 -11.58 7.35 10.97
CA VAL A 34 -11.93 6.39 12.03
C VAL A 34 -13.20 5.59 11.67
N ASN A 35 -14.17 6.24 11.04
CA ASN A 35 -15.38 5.62 10.50
C ASN A 35 -15.36 5.83 8.98
N HIS A 36 -14.69 4.94 8.25
CA HIS A 36 -14.71 4.96 6.80
C HIS A 36 -15.75 3.95 6.30
N ASP A 37 -16.51 4.36 5.30
CA ASP A 37 -17.50 3.52 4.62
C ASP A 37 -17.07 3.24 3.17
N GLU A 38 -17.72 2.27 2.54
CA GLU A 38 -17.50 1.94 1.14
C GLU A 38 -17.76 3.16 0.24
N GLY A 39 -16.82 3.47 -0.65
CA GLY A 39 -16.86 4.64 -1.52
C GLY A 39 -16.24 5.91 -0.94
N ASP A 40 -15.81 5.89 0.33
CA ASP A 40 -15.11 7.03 0.91
C ASP A 40 -13.81 7.35 0.17
N THR A 41 -13.58 8.64 -0.02
CA THR A 41 -12.39 9.14 -0.72
C THR A 41 -11.65 10.12 0.17
N ARG A 42 -10.33 9.98 0.21
CA ARG A 42 -9.41 10.91 0.87
C ARG A 42 -8.33 11.36 -0.09
N THR A 43 -8.16 12.67 -0.18
CA THR A 43 -7.13 13.29 -0.99
C THR A 43 -6.07 13.90 -0.08
N TYR A 44 -4.80 13.56 -0.33
CA TYR A 44 -3.65 14.08 0.37
C TYR A 44 -2.77 14.84 -0.61
N GLN A 45 -2.37 16.04 -0.21
CA GLN A 45 -1.35 16.78 -0.94
C GLN A 45 -0.01 16.61 -0.23
N VAL A 46 0.96 16.02 -0.95
CA VAL A 46 2.33 15.83 -0.47
C VAL A 46 3.23 16.66 -1.38
N GLN A 47 3.66 17.82 -0.88
CA GLN A 47 4.40 18.81 -1.65
C GLN A 47 3.62 19.23 -2.92
N SER A 48 4.14 18.92 -4.10
CA SER A 48 3.52 19.21 -5.41
C SER A 48 2.74 18.03 -6.00
N GLN A 49 2.65 16.90 -5.28
CA GLN A 49 1.95 15.70 -5.74
C GLN A 49 0.66 15.51 -4.96
N VAL A 50 -0.40 15.10 -5.65
CA VAL A 50 -1.68 14.78 -5.03
C VAL A 50 -1.85 13.27 -5.07
N TYR A 51 -2.18 12.68 -3.93
CA TYR A 51 -2.52 11.27 -3.79
C TYR A 51 -3.96 11.15 -3.36
N GLN A 52 -4.61 10.11 -3.85
CA GLN A 52 -5.96 9.78 -3.46
C GLN A 52 -6.03 8.34 -2.97
N ILE A 53 -6.76 8.16 -1.88
CA ILE A 53 -7.09 6.88 -1.28
C ILE A 53 -8.60 6.72 -1.39
N ASN A 54 -9.04 5.68 -2.11
CA ASN A 54 -10.44 5.33 -2.23
C ASN A 54 -10.69 4.04 -1.45
N VAL A 55 -11.72 4.03 -0.62
CA VAL A 55 -12.21 2.84 0.05
C VAL A 55 -13.12 2.10 -0.91
N ILE A 56 -12.70 0.91 -1.31
CA ILE A 56 -13.40 0.09 -2.31
C ILE A 56 -14.41 -0.84 -1.62
N GLU A 57 -13.99 -1.45 -0.52
CA GLU A 57 -14.80 -2.41 0.24
C GLU A 57 -14.44 -2.32 1.72
N VAL A 58 -15.44 -2.38 2.59
CA VAL A 58 -15.29 -2.44 4.05
C VAL A 58 -16.07 -3.64 4.55
N THR A 59 -15.36 -4.61 5.12
CA THR A 59 -15.95 -5.75 5.81
C THR A 59 -15.61 -5.70 7.29
N ARG A 60 -16.16 -6.65 8.07
CA ARG A 60 -15.88 -6.74 9.51
C ARG A 60 -14.39 -6.88 9.85
N TYR A 61 -13.62 -7.54 8.98
CA TYR A 61 -12.23 -7.89 9.28
C TYR A 61 -11.24 -7.38 8.23
N THR A 62 -11.71 -6.88 7.09
CA THR A 62 -10.85 -6.37 6.04
C THR A 62 -11.37 -5.07 5.46
N THR A 63 -10.47 -4.17 5.12
CA THR A 63 -10.75 -3.00 4.28
C THR A 63 -9.90 -3.09 3.02
N LEU A 64 -10.53 -2.91 1.86
CA LEU A 64 -9.86 -2.81 0.57
C LEU A 64 -9.80 -1.35 0.14
N VAL A 65 -8.62 -0.87 -0.20
CA VAL A 65 -8.42 0.51 -0.66
C VAL A 65 -7.64 0.54 -1.96
N ASP A 66 -7.96 1.51 -2.82
CA ASP A 66 -7.10 1.90 -3.93
C ASP A 66 -6.30 3.13 -3.54
N VAL A 67 -5.00 3.09 -3.79
CA VAL A 67 -4.06 4.19 -3.60
C VAL A 67 -3.46 4.55 -4.94
N PHE A 68 -3.67 5.78 -5.37
CA PHE A 68 -3.14 6.27 -6.65
C PHE A 68 -2.72 7.73 -6.57
N GLN A 69 -1.78 8.08 -7.44
CA GLN A 69 -1.38 9.45 -7.64
C GLN A 69 -2.31 10.13 -8.65
N CYS A 70 -2.72 11.36 -8.32
CA CYS A 70 -3.46 12.25 -9.20
C CYS A 70 -2.49 13.31 -9.72
N ASP A 71 -2.27 13.33 -11.04
CA ASP A 71 -1.56 14.42 -11.72
C ASP A 71 -2.49 14.98 -12.80
N GLN A 72 -2.47 16.30 -12.98
CA GLN A 72 -3.30 16.98 -13.98
C GLN A 72 -2.77 16.75 -15.40
N VAL A 73 -1.46 16.53 -15.54
CA VAL A 73 -0.82 16.28 -16.84
C VAL A 73 0.19 15.13 -16.71
N PRO A 74 -0.28 13.87 -16.65
CA PRO A 74 0.62 12.73 -16.51
C PRO A 74 1.45 12.53 -17.79
N ILE A 75 2.76 12.62 -17.66
CA ILE A 75 3.73 12.35 -18.75
C ILE A 75 4.01 10.84 -18.86
N PHE A 76 3.64 10.06 -17.84
CA PHE A 76 3.83 8.62 -17.71
C PHE A 76 2.67 7.99 -16.90
N PRO A 77 2.49 6.66 -16.91
CA PRO A 77 1.48 5.99 -16.10
C PRO A 77 1.71 6.27 -14.62
N LEU A 78 0.73 6.90 -13.97
CA LEU A 78 0.83 7.22 -12.56
C LEU A 78 0.76 5.94 -11.71
N PRO A 79 1.49 5.89 -10.58
CA PRO A 79 1.46 4.74 -9.69
C PRO A 79 0.04 4.52 -9.14
N HIS A 80 -0.41 3.28 -9.24
CA HIS A 80 -1.70 2.82 -8.76
C HIS A 80 -1.53 1.43 -8.15
N MET A 81 -2.03 1.25 -6.93
CA MET A 81 -2.02 -0.03 -6.25
C MET A 81 -3.31 -0.23 -5.44
N THR A 82 -3.77 -1.47 -5.41
CA THR A 82 -4.87 -1.89 -4.54
C THR A 82 -4.26 -2.54 -3.31
N VAL A 83 -4.65 -2.11 -2.12
CA VAL A 83 -4.12 -2.59 -0.85
C VAL A 83 -5.25 -3.12 0.01
N ARG A 84 -5.06 -4.33 0.55
CA ARG A 84 -5.98 -4.91 1.52
C ARG A 84 -5.38 -4.82 2.92
N LEU A 85 -6.15 -4.27 3.84
CA LEU A 85 -5.85 -4.18 5.26
C LEU A 85 -6.60 -5.30 6.00
N TYR A 86 -5.88 -6.07 6.81
CA TYR A 86 -6.43 -7.10 7.70
C TYR A 86 -6.44 -6.57 9.13
N HIS A 87 -7.63 -6.39 9.72
CA HIS A 87 -7.79 -5.73 11.02
C HIS A 87 -7.50 -6.63 12.22
N ASP A 88 -7.59 -7.94 12.04
CA ASP A 88 -7.28 -8.96 13.04
C ASP A 88 -5.77 -9.20 13.15
N ALA A 89 -5.11 -9.44 12.02
CA ALA A 89 -3.67 -9.66 11.94
C ALA A 89 -2.85 -8.35 11.94
N LYS A 90 -3.50 -7.19 11.77
CA LYS A 90 -2.86 -5.86 11.72
C LYS A 90 -1.79 -5.74 10.64
N VAL A 91 -2.06 -6.32 9.47
CA VAL A 91 -1.16 -6.36 8.31
C VAL A 91 -1.83 -5.78 7.07
N ALA A 92 -1.03 -5.25 6.16
CA ALA A 92 -1.49 -4.75 4.87
C ALA A 92 -0.65 -5.32 3.73
N GLU A 93 -1.33 -5.79 2.70
CA GLU A 93 -0.73 -6.37 1.50
C GLU A 93 -1.21 -5.65 0.24
N VAL A 94 -0.34 -5.61 -0.78
CA VAL A 94 -0.72 -5.12 -2.11
C VAL A 94 -1.32 -6.29 -2.87
N CYS A 95 -2.55 -6.13 -3.36
CA CYS A 95 -3.19 -7.11 -4.20
C CYS A 95 -2.63 -7.03 -5.63
N ALA A 96 -2.25 -8.17 -6.20
CA ALA A 96 -1.95 -8.24 -7.63
C ALA A 96 -3.25 -8.03 -8.43
N LYS A 97 -3.20 -7.17 -9.44
CA LYS A 97 -4.25 -7.06 -10.46
C LYS A 97 -4.04 -8.07 -11.57
#